data_AF-A0A925RL12-F1
#
_entry.id   AF-A0A925RL12-F1
#
_cell.length_a   1.000
_cell.length_b   1.000
_cell.length_c   1.000
_cell.angle_alpha   90.00
_cell.angle_beta   90.00
_cell.angle_gamma   90.00
#
_symmetry.space_group_name_H-M   'P 1'
#
loop_
_entity.id
_entity.type
_entity.pdbx_description
1 polymer ?
#
loop_
_entity_poly.entity_id
_entity_poly.type
_entity_poly.pdbx_seq_one_letter_code
_entity_poly.pdbx_strand_id
1 'polypeptide(L)'
;MHGAPIEHARAAALSVLRQLEPRDAFSVVTYSSSSEIVLPMQRATESNKAAARAAIETIDDDGGTCISCGLEAGAREVASSPISGGLRRLLVISDGQANEGLYDRDELAQLAAGKAAGGVSISTVGVGLDFDEQTMRRLAEVGRGNYYFVEDAVALSALFARELGSLSQTVASDVRLVIAARPGVQIEDAYGYPMTRAGDTVIVPVADLRAGETRKVVFRVGLTNPEGAPFVIAQADLSWQHVEDGSRRAASALAEVDVIDDAAAVTASVDPATMQAIEQALSARA
;
A
#
# COMPACT_ATOMS: atom_id res chain seq x y z
N MET A 1 5.96 25.68 -2.57
CA MET A 1 7.40 25.38 -2.57
C MET A 1 8.17 26.49 -3.24
N HIS A 2 9.15 27.17 -2.66
CA HIS A 2 9.95 28.19 -3.41
C HIS A 2 11.45 27.99 -3.17
N GLY A 3 12.29 28.23 -4.19
CA GLY A 3 13.74 28.10 -4.09
C GLY A 3 14.22 26.64 -4.09
N ALA A 4 15.10 26.26 -3.16
CA ALA A 4 15.70 24.92 -3.14
C ALA A 4 14.67 23.75 -3.07
N PRO A 5 13.56 23.84 -2.30
CA PRO A 5 12.53 22.80 -2.29
C PRO A 5 11.90 22.48 -3.65
N ILE A 6 11.56 23.48 -4.46
CA ILE A 6 10.96 23.20 -5.78
C ILE A 6 11.99 22.57 -6.73
N GLU A 7 13.24 22.99 -6.66
CA GLU A 7 14.34 22.36 -7.39
C GLU A 7 14.55 20.89 -6.98
N HIS A 8 14.48 20.60 -5.67
CA HIS A 8 14.55 19.24 -5.16
C HIS A 8 13.34 18.39 -5.59
N ALA A 9 12.14 18.97 -5.61
CA ALA A 9 10.94 18.29 -6.08
C ALA A 9 10.99 17.98 -7.59
N ARG A 10 11.48 18.92 -8.42
CA ARG A 10 11.74 18.69 -9.85
C ARG A 10 12.77 17.57 -10.03
N ALA A 11 13.90 17.63 -9.31
CA ALA A 11 14.94 16.62 -9.37
C ALA A 11 14.44 15.23 -8.95
N ALA A 12 13.59 15.16 -7.92
CA ALA A 12 12.91 13.95 -7.48
C ALA A 12 12.05 13.33 -8.59
N ALA A 13 11.15 14.14 -9.17
CA ALA A 13 10.26 13.70 -10.24
C ALA A 13 11.03 13.23 -11.47
N LEU A 14 12.07 13.97 -11.89
CA LEU A 14 12.95 13.60 -13.00
C LEU A 14 13.70 12.28 -12.71
N SER A 15 14.09 12.04 -11.46
CA SER A 15 14.76 10.81 -11.10
C SER A 15 13.85 9.58 -11.21
N VAL A 16 12.60 9.69 -10.77
CA VAL A 16 11.59 8.65 -10.94
C VAL A 16 11.30 8.42 -12.42
N LEU A 17 11.09 9.50 -13.18
CA LEU A 17 10.81 9.43 -14.61
C LEU A 17 11.87 8.65 -15.39
N ARG A 18 13.16 8.82 -15.06
CA ARG A 18 14.26 8.10 -15.73
C ARG A 18 14.18 6.58 -15.56
N GLN A 19 13.64 6.12 -14.44
CA GLN A 19 13.61 4.71 -14.05
C GLN A 19 12.41 3.96 -14.62
N LEU A 20 11.41 4.68 -15.13
CA LEU A 20 10.27 4.08 -15.80
C LEU A 20 10.71 3.41 -17.11
N GLU A 21 10.20 2.20 -17.31
CA GLU A 21 10.39 1.40 -18.51
C GLU A 21 9.24 1.64 -19.51
N PRO A 22 9.41 1.35 -20.81
CA PRO A 22 8.35 1.57 -21.81
C PRO A 22 7.02 0.86 -21.54
N ARG A 23 7.03 -0.18 -20.70
CA ARG A 23 5.81 -0.88 -20.26
C ARG A 23 5.04 -0.13 -19.19
N ASP A 24 5.65 0.83 -18.50
CA ASP A 24 5.00 1.62 -17.45
C ASP A 24 4.17 2.77 -18.03
N ALA A 25 3.36 3.39 -17.17
CA ALA A 25 2.60 4.59 -17.48
C ALA A 25 2.72 5.57 -16.31
N PHE A 26 2.65 6.86 -16.64
CA PHE A 26 2.78 7.93 -15.66
C PHE A 26 1.92 9.12 -16.07
N SER A 27 1.57 9.93 -15.07
CA SER A 27 1.02 11.28 -15.20
C SER A 27 1.86 12.23 -14.36
N VAL A 28 1.80 13.52 -14.65
CA VAL A 28 2.39 14.56 -13.80
C VAL A 28 1.27 15.49 -13.36
N VAL A 29 1.08 15.58 -12.05
CA VAL A 29 0.07 16.43 -11.42
C VAL A 29 0.80 17.37 -10.47
N THR A 30 0.53 18.66 -10.60
CA THR A 30 0.97 19.68 -9.65
C THR A 30 -0.19 20.04 -8.74
N TYR A 31 0.13 20.52 -7.54
CA TYR A 31 -0.88 21.06 -6.63
C TYR A 31 -0.32 22.25 -5.85
N SER A 32 -1.15 23.28 -5.75
CA SER A 32 -0.99 24.51 -4.98
C SER A 32 -2.24 24.70 -4.13
N SER A 33 -2.92 25.84 -4.22
CA SER A 33 -4.30 26.00 -3.75
C SER A 33 -5.31 25.14 -4.53
N SER A 34 -4.94 24.64 -5.72
CA SER A 34 -5.72 23.66 -6.49
C SER A 34 -4.79 22.66 -7.17
N SER A 35 -5.33 21.62 -7.83
CA SER A 35 -4.53 20.65 -8.59
C SER A 35 -4.64 20.86 -10.09
N GLU A 36 -3.52 20.73 -10.81
CA GLU A 36 -3.46 20.79 -12.27
C GLU A 36 -2.81 19.51 -12.85
N ILE A 37 -3.37 19.01 -13.95
CA ILE A 37 -2.79 17.89 -14.70
C ILE A 37 -1.83 18.49 -15.74
N VAL A 38 -0.54 18.54 -15.39
CA VAL A 38 0.52 18.99 -16.29
C VAL A 38 0.68 18.03 -17.46
N LEU A 39 0.62 16.72 -17.18
CA LEU A 39 0.63 15.68 -18.20
C LEU A 39 -0.37 14.58 -17.85
N PRO A 40 -1.30 14.27 -18.78
CA PRO A 40 -2.24 13.20 -18.57
C PRO A 40 -1.54 11.84 -18.58
N MET A 41 -2.18 10.87 -17.95
CA MET A 41 -1.69 9.49 -17.84
C MET A 41 -1.38 8.88 -19.22
N GLN A 42 -0.12 8.49 -19.43
CA GLN A 42 0.37 7.98 -20.71
C GLN A 42 1.52 6.99 -20.52
N ARG A 43 1.80 6.17 -21.55
CA ARG A 43 2.92 5.22 -21.55
C ARG A 43 4.27 5.94 -21.42
N ALA A 44 5.20 5.34 -20.70
CA ALA A 44 6.58 5.83 -20.50
C ALA A 44 7.50 5.57 -21.71
N THR A 45 7.03 5.90 -22.92
CA THR A 45 7.89 5.90 -24.12
C THR A 45 8.98 6.97 -23.99
N GLU A 46 10.11 6.81 -24.68
CA GLU A 46 11.19 7.80 -24.63
C GLU A 46 10.75 9.20 -25.10
N SER A 47 9.83 9.26 -26.07
CA SER A 47 9.21 10.52 -26.52
C SER A 47 8.38 11.18 -25.40
N ASN A 48 7.53 10.40 -24.73
CA ASN A 48 6.69 10.91 -23.63
C ASN A 48 7.54 11.29 -22.41
N LYS A 49 8.60 10.54 -22.10
CA LYS A 49 9.57 10.87 -21.05
C LYS A 49 10.32 12.17 -21.39
N ALA A 50 10.65 12.40 -22.65
CA ALA A 50 11.27 13.66 -23.07
C ALA A 50 10.33 14.86 -22.91
N ALA A 51 9.07 14.73 -23.33
CA ALA A 51 8.04 15.74 -23.11
C ALA A 51 7.83 16.00 -21.61
N ALA A 52 7.83 14.95 -20.80
CA ALA A 52 7.67 15.04 -19.36
C ALA A 52 8.80 15.76 -18.65
N ARG A 53 10.04 15.48 -19.04
CA ARG A 53 11.19 16.22 -18.53
C ARG A 53 11.05 17.72 -18.80
N ALA A 54 10.72 18.10 -20.04
CA ALA A 54 10.56 19.50 -20.41
C ALA A 54 9.44 20.19 -19.60
N ALA A 55 8.31 19.51 -19.37
CA ALA A 55 7.22 20.05 -18.58
C ALA A 55 7.55 20.17 -17.08
N ILE A 56 8.27 19.19 -16.52
CA ILE A 56 8.69 19.21 -15.11
C ILE A 56 9.64 20.37 -14.83
N GLU A 57 10.56 20.65 -15.76
CA GLU A 57 11.52 21.76 -15.67
C GLU A 57 10.84 23.14 -15.62
N THR A 58 9.59 23.26 -16.09
CA THR A 58 8.81 24.50 -16.08
C THR A 58 7.83 24.64 -14.90
N ILE A 59 7.77 23.66 -13.98
CA ILE A 59 6.82 23.69 -12.85
C ILE A 59 7.29 24.71 -11.82
N ASP A 60 6.74 25.91 -11.81
CA ASP A 60 7.07 26.96 -10.84
C ASP A 60 6.15 26.92 -9.60
N ASP A 61 6.51 27.72 -8.61
CA ASP A 61 5.77 27.82 -7.37
C ASP A 61 4.50 28.64 -7.53
N ASP A 62 3.43 28.11 -6.97
CA ASP A 62 2.14 28.77 -6.94
C ASP A 62 1.49 28.49 -5.59
N GLY A 63 1.04 29.55 -4.92
CA GLY A 63 0.13 29.53 -3.77
C GLY A 63 0.32 28.45 -2.70
N GLY A 64 -0.82 28.01 -2.15
CA GLY A 64 -0.93 27.18 -0.96
C GLY A 64 -0.57 25.71 -1.20
N THR A 65 -1.16 24.83 -0.40
CA THR A 65 -0.82 23.40 -0.37
C THR A 65 -2.08 22.58 -0.10
N CYS A 66 -2.75 22.17 -1.18
CA CYS A 66 -3.91 21.29 -1.17
C CYS A 66 -3.49 19.83 -1.44
N ILE A 67 -2.97 19.14 -0.41
CA ILE A 67 -2.57 17.72 -0.53
C ILE A 67 -3.76 16.86 -0.95
N SER A 68 -4.96 17.12 -0.42
CA SER A 68 -6.17 16.38 -0.79
C SER A 68 -6.51 16.52 -2.27
N CYS A 69 -6.35 17.72 -2.85
CA CYS A 69 -6.55 17.95 -4.28
C CYS A 69 -5.58 17.11 -5.11
N GLY A 70 -4.29 17.10 -4.72
CA GLY A 70 -3.27 16.28 -5.37
C GLY A 70 -3.56 14.78 -5.30
N LEU A 71 -3.99 14.28 -4.13
CA LEU A 71 -4.36 12.87 -3.92
C LEU A 71 -5.56 12.48 -4.79
N GLU A 72 -6.58 13.33 -4.89
CA GLU A 72 -7.76 13.05 -5.71
C GLU A 72 -7.47 13.08 -7.21
N ALA A 73 -6.78 14.12 -7.68
CA ALA A 73 -6.40 14.26 -9.09
C ALA A 73 -5.46 13.12 -9.51
N GLY A 74 -4.44 12.83 -8.71
CA GLY A 74 -3.53 11.72 -8.95
C GLY A 74 -4.26 10.37 -8.99
N ALA A 75 -5.15 10.09 -8.03
CA ALA A 75 -5.92 8.85 -8.02
C ALA A 75 -6.80 8.71 -9.27
N ARG A 76 -7.35 9.82 -9.79
CA ARG A 76 -8.13 9.84 -11.03
C ARG A 76 -7.27 9.50 -12.24
N GLU A 77 -6.07 10.05 -12.34
CA GLU A 77 -5.12 9.73 -13.41
C GLU A 77 -4.66 8.27 -13.35
N VAL A 78 -4.38 7.75 -12.16
CA VAL A 78 -4.04 6.34 -11.97
C VAL A 78 -5.19 5.42 -12.39
N ALA A 79 -6.44 5.82 -12.17
CA ALA A 79 -7.61 5.08 -12.62
C ALA A 79 -7.81 5.12 -14.15
N SER A 80 -7.34 6.15 -14.85
CA SER A 80 -7.44 6.29 -16.31
C SER A 80 -6.28 5.62 -17.07
N SER A 81 -5.40 4.90 -16.37
CA SER A 81 -4.19 4.31 -16.95
C SER A 81 -4.47 3.40 -18.17
N PRO A 82 -3.68 3.53 -19.26
CA PRO A 82 -3.76 2.66 -20.43
C PRO A 82 -3.17 1.26 -20.18
N ILE A 83 -2.79 0.95 -18.94
CA ILE A 83 -2.23 -0.33 -18.53
C ILE A 83 -3.31 -1.13 -17.81
N SER A 84 -3.63 -2.30 -18.36
CA SER A 84 -4.40 -3.32 -17.65
C SER A 84 -3.47 -4.08 -16.71
N GLY A 85 -3.71 -3.99 -15.40
CA GLY A 85 -2.84 -4.60 -14.39
C GLY A 85 -1.68 -3.68 -13.97
N GLY A 86 -0.65 -4.26 -13.36
CA GLY A 86 0.45 -3.49 -12.79
C GLY A 86 0.13 -2.85 -11.43
N LEU A 87 1.16 -2.29 -10.81
CA LEU A 87 1.04 -1.58 -9.54
C LEU A 87 0.55 -0.16 -9.76
N ARG A 88 -0.43 0.25 -8.95
CA ARG A 88 -0.98 1.61 -8.95
C ARG A 88 -0.42 2.37 -7.77
N ARG A 89 0.29 3.46 -8.04
CA ARG A 89 0.98 4.24 -7.02
C ARG A 89 0.87 5.73 -7.27
N LEU A 90 0.63 6.47 -6.19
CA LEU A 90 0.82 7.90 -6.10
C LEU A 90 2.13 8.17 -5.39
N LEU A 91 2.94 9.04 -5.97
CA LEU A 91 4.09 9.62 -5.31
C LEU A 91 3.78 11.08 -4.99
N VAL A 92 3.61 11.39 -3.71
CA VAL A 92 3.28 12.73 -3.24
C VAL A 92 4.55 13.41 -2.76
N ILE A 93 4.93 14.51 -3.40
CA ILE A 93 6.10 15.31 -3.02
C ILE A 93 5.60 16.62 -2.43
N SER A 94 6.03 16.98 -1.22
CA SER A 94 5.59 18.19 -0.51
C SER A 94 6.71 18.80 0.33
N ASP A 95 6.74 20.13 0.45
CA ASP A 95 7.67 20.89 1.29
C ASP A 95 6.98 21.71 2.38
N GLY A 96 5.65 21.62 2.45
CA GLY A 96 4.82 22.48 3.27
C GLY A 96 3.77 21.71 4.06
N GLN A 97 2.92 22.49 4.73
CA GLN A 97 1.79 21.98 5.51
C GLN A 97 0.53 22.12 4.68
N ALA A 98 -0.33 21.10 4.70
CA ALA A 98 -1.64 21.21 4.07
C ALA A 98 -2.38 22.41 4.68
N ASN A 99 -2.84 23.32 3.84
CA ASN A 99 -3.54 24.55 4.27
C ASN A 99 -4.73 24.91 3.37
N GLU A 100 -4.98 24.11 2.34
CA GLU A 100 -6.06 24.26 1.36
C GLU A 100 -6.79 22.92 1.20
N GLY A 101 -8.09 22.94 0.90
CA GLY A 101 -8.90 21.72 0.83
C GLY A 101 -9.04 21.03 2.19
N LEU A 102 -8.85 19.71 2.24
CA LEU A 102 -8.75 18.97 3.50
C LEU A 102 -7.32 19.09 4.03
N TYR A 103 -7.19 19.68 5.22
CA TYR A 103 -5.90 19.88 5.88
C TYR A 103 -5.81 19.20 7.25
N ASP A 104 -6.94 18.73 7.81
CA ASP A 104 -6.91 17.90 9.01
C ASP A 104 -6.20 16.58 8.72
N ARG A 105 -5.30 16.19 9.62
CA ARG A 105 -4.44 15.00 9.43
C ARG A 105 -5.25 13.71 9.39
N ASP A 106 -6.26 13.57 10.23
CA ASP A 106 -7.05 12.34 10.32
C ASP A 106 -7.97 12.22 9.10
N GLU A 107 -8.54 13.33 8.62
CA GLU A 107 -9.31 13.36 7.37
C GLU A 107 -8.43 13.01 6.16
N LEU A 108 -7.22 13.57 6.07
CA LEU A 108 -6.23 13.24 5.04
C LEU A 108 -5.82 11.76 5.11
N ALA A 109 -5.60 11.22 6.31
CA ALA A 109 -5.30 9.81 6.51
C ALA A 109 -6.46 8.90 6.06
N GLN A 110 -7.70 9.27 6.36
CA GLN A 110 -8.88 8.54 5.88
C GLN A 110 -9.00 8.57 4.35
N LEU A 111 -8.75 9.72 3.72
CA LEU A 111 -8.71 9.84 2.28
C LEU A 111 -7.68 8.89 1.66
N ALA A 112 -6.45 8.89 2.20
CA ALA A 112 -5.38 8.01 1.74
C ALA A 112 -5.69 6.52 1.95
N ALA A 113 -6.22 6.16 3.12
CA ALA A 113 -6.67 4.79 3.40
C ALA A 113 -7.75 4.34 2.42
N GLY A 114 -8.68 5.22 2.05
CA GLY A 114 -9.70 4.96 1.03
C GLY A 114 -9.10 4.69 -0.34
N LYS A 115 -8.09 5.47 -0.77
CA LYS A 115 -7.38 5.21 -2.06
C LYS A 115 -6.61 3.89 -2.02
N ALA A 116 -5.94 3.59 -0.91
CA ALA A 116 -5.22 2.33 -0.73
C ALA A 116 -6.14 1.12 -0.71
N ALA A 117 -7.32 1.22 -0.09
CA ALA A 117 -8.36 0.21 -0.15
C ALA A 117 -8.91 0.01 -1.57
N GLY A 118 -8.89 1.05 -2.40
CA GLY A 118 -9.18 1.00 -3.84
C GLY A 118 -8.02 0.48 -4.70
N GLY A 119 -6.93 -0.02 -4.09
CA GLY A 119 -5.77 -0.58 -4.79
C GLY A 119 -4.76 0.46 -5.29
N VAL A 120 -4.83 1.71 -4.84
CA VAL A 120 -3.86 2.78 -5.17
C VAL A 120 -2.98 3.07 -3.96
N SER A 121 -1.75 2.55 -3.98
CA SER A 121 -0.77 2.81 -2.92
C SER A 121 -0.23 4.24 -2.95
N ILE A 122 0.15 4.79 -1.80
CA ILE A 122 0.63 6.17 -1.66
C ILE A 122 1.96 6.17 -0.94
N SER A 123 3.01 6.63 -1.62
CA SER A 123 4.30 6.96 -1.02
C SER A 123 4.43 8.49 -0.95
N THR A 124 5.09 8.99 0.09
CA THR A 124 5.23 10.42 0.35
C THR A 124 6.71 10.82 0.44
N VAL A 125 7.00 12.04 0.00
CA VAL A 125 8.34 12.62 -0.01
C VAL A 125 8.27 13.99 0.62
N GLY A 126 8.84 14.14 1.80
CA GLY A 126 9.10 15.43 2.42
C GLY A 126 10.35 16.07 1.83
N VAL A 127 10.25 17.34 1.45
CA VAL A 127 11.36 18.12 0.88
C VAL A 127 11.61 19.35 1.76
N GLY A 128 12.88 19.61 2.09
CA GLY A 128 13.23 20.75 2.96
C GLY A 128 12.81 20.53 4.42
N LEU A 129 12.96 21.52 5.29
CA LEU A 129 12.82 21.32 6.74
C LEU A 129 11.44 21.66 7.31
N ASP A 130 10.57 22.31 6.54
CA ASP A 130 9.35 22.97 7.04
C ASP A 130 8.02 22.26 6.66
N PHE A 131 8.10 21.02 6.16
CA PHE A 131 6.90 20.23 5.82
C PHE A 131 6.29 19.53 7.06
N ASP A 132 5.00 19.19 6.98
CA ASP A 132 4.34 18.39 8.03
C ASP A 132 4.74 16.91 7.92
N GLU A 133 5.87 16.55 8.54
CA GLU A 133 6.37 15.18 8.58
C GLU A 133 5.36 14.19 9.17
N GLN A 134 4.62 14.58 10.20
CA GLN A 134 3.67 13.67 10.85
C GLN A 134 2.53 13.31 9.90
N THR A 135 2.02 14.30 9.16
CA THR A 135 1.00 14.07 8.12
C THR A 135 1.56 13.23 6.98
N MET A 136 2.74 13.57 6.43
CA MET A 136 3.35 12.83 5.32
C MET A 136 3.65 11.37 5.68
N ARG A 137 4.18 11.12 6.88
CA ARG A 137 4.43 9.76 7.38
C ARG A 137 3.14 8.98 7.56
N ARG A 138 2.11 9.59 8.16
CA ARG A 138 0.82 8.94 8.38
C ARG A 138 0.13 8.59 7.05
N LEU A 139 0.20 9.49 6.07
CA LEU A 139 -0.33 9.26 4.72
C LEU A 139 0.33 8.05 4.04
N ALA A 140 1.66 7.92 4.12
CA ALA A 140 2.36 6.76 3.55
C ALA A 140 1.98 5.46 4.28
N GLU A 141 1.91 5.49 5.60
CA GLU A 141 1.58 4.33 6.44
C GLU A 141 0.18 3.78 6.10
N VAL A 142 -0.85 4.61 6.17
CA VAL A 142 -2.24 4.20 5.86
C VAL A 142 -2.45 4.01 4.35
N GLY A 143 -1.64 4.70 3.54
CA GLY A 143 -1.59 4.59 2.08
C GLY A 143 -0.89 3.35 1.56
N ARG A 144 -0.35 2.49 2.44
CA ARG A 144 0.38 1.26 2.11
C ARG A 144 1.59 1.51 1.20
N GLY A 145 2.29 2.63 1.40
CA GLY A 145 3.54 2.98 0.72
C GLY A 145 4.64 3.33 1.71
N ASN A 146 5.62 4.11 1.24
CA ASN A 146 6.79 4.48 2.03
C ASN A 146 6.87 6.00 2.19
N TYR A 147 7.43 6.42 3.32
CA TYR A 147 7.77 7.81 3.58
C TYR A 147 9.27 8.03 3.33
N TYR A 148 9.58 9.10 2.60
CA TYR A 148 10.93 9.54 2.31
C TYR A 148 11.12 10.98 2.74
N PHE A 149 12.34 11.29 3.16
CA PHE A 149 12.76 12.64 3.49
C PHE A 149 14.00 13.02 2.65
N VAL A 150 13.99 14.24 2.10
CA VAL A 150 14.99 14.72 1.14
C VAL A 150 15.62 16.00 1.67
N GLU A 151 16.83 15.84 2.22
CA GLU A 151 17.76 16.97 2.42
C GLU A 151 18.56 17.25 1.13
N ASP A 152 18.89 16.21 0.36
CA ASP A 152 19.66 16.26 -0.90
C ASP A 152 19.02 15.36 -1.97
N ALA A 153 18.73 15.94 -3.14
CA ALA A 153 18.09 15.27 -4.28
C ALA A 153 18.88 14.07 -4.84
N VAL A 154 20.19 13.98 -4.62
CA VAL A 154 21.01 12.85 -5.09
C VAL A 154 20.67 11.56 -4.33
N ALA A 155 20.47 11.63 -3.01
CA ALA A 155 20.16 10.47 -2.17
C ALA A 155 18.80 9.85 -2.53
N LEU A 156 17.86 10.70 -2.97
CA LEU A 156 16.50 10.31 -3.33
C LEU A 156 16.43 9.39 -4.56
N SER A 157 17.34 9.59 -5.52
CA SER A 157 17.41 8.75 -6.73
C SER A 157 17.66 7.28 -6.39
N ALA A 158 18.56 7.02 -5.44
CA ALA A 158 18.91 5.67 -5.01
C ALA A 158 17.78 5.03 -4.17
N LEU A 159 17.09 5.82 -3.35
CA LEU A 159 15.94 5.37 -2.58
C LEU A 159 14.79 4.97 -3.50
N PHE A 160 14.48 5.76 -4.52
CA PHE A 160 13.47 5.41 -5.52
C PHE A 160 13.87 4.23 -6.38
N ALA A 161 15.14 4.09 -6.76
CA ALA A 161 15.61 2.88 -7.46
C ALA A 161 15.42 1.62 -6.66
N ARG A 162 15.62 1.69 -5.35
CA ARG A 162 15.29 0.60 -4.45
C ARG A 162 13.78 0.37 -4.34
N GLU A 163 12.99 1.44 -4.26
CA GLU A 163 11.53 1.32 -4.20
C GLU A 163 10.99 0.71 -5.50
N LEU A 164 11.19 1.33 -6.66
CA LEU A 164 10.80 0.82 -7.98
C LEU A 164 11.36 -0.57 -8.25
N GLY A 165 12.60 -0.84 -7.85
CA GLY A 165 13.18 -2.18 -7.87
C GLY A 165 12.39 -3.18 -7.01
N SER A 166 12.04 -2.83 -5.77
CA SER A 166 11.19 -3.66 -4.90
C SER A 166 9.78 -3.87 -5.45
N LEU A 167 9.26 -2.89 -6.21
CA LEU A 167 7.96 -2.96 -6.86
C LEU A 167 7.99 -3.89 -8.06
N SER A 168 9.10 -3.90 -8.83
CA SER A 168 9.31 -4.85 -9.94
C SER A 168 9.32 -6.32 -9.50
N GLN A 169 9.59 -6.60 -8.22
CA GLN A 169 9.51 -7.94 -7.63
C GLN A 169 8.10 -8.33 -7.19
N THR A 170 7.14 -7.41 -7.20
CA THR A 170 5.76 -7.69 -6.79
C THR A 170 5.06 -8.52 -7.85
N VAL A 171 4.54 -9.68 -7.45
CA VAL A 171 3.88 -10.64 -8.36
C VAL A 171 2.38 -10.75 -8.10
N ALA A 172 1.93 -10.36 -6.91
CA ALA A 172 0.52 -10.36 -6.54
C ALA A 172 0.13 -9.03 -5.90
N SER A 173 -0.84 -8.33 -6.48
CA SER A 173 -1.44 -7.12 -5.93
C SER A 173 -2.92 -7.35 -5.59
N ASP A 174 -3.51 -6.43 -4.83
CA ASP A 174 -4.91 -6.53 -4.37
C ASP A 174 -5.19 -7.89 -3.69
N VAL A 175 -4.27 -8.28 -2.81
CA VAL A 175 -4.30 -9.57 -2.13
C VAL A 175 -5.39 -9.54 -1.04
N ARG A 176 -6.40 -10.39 -1.21
CA ARG A 176 -7.54 -10.49 -0.32
C ARG A 176 -7.66 -11.90 0.24
N LEU A 177 -7.57 -12.01 1.56
CA LEU A 177 -7.80 -13.25 2.28
C LEU A 177 -9.20 -13.20 2.90
N VAL A 178 -10.04 -14.18 2.57
CA VAL A 178 -11.37 -14.37 3.12
C VAL A 178 -11.39 -15.69 3.88
N ILE A 179 -11.80 -15.64 5.13
CA ILE A 179 -11.94 -16.84 5.97
C ILE A 179 -13.42 -17.04 6.25
N ALA A 180 -13.98 -18.17 5.80
CA ALA A 180 -15.34 -18.60 6.11
C ALA A 180 -15.29 -19.61 7.26
N ALA A 181 -15.77 -19.20 8.44
CA ALA A 181 -15.82 -20.07 9.61
C ALA A 181 -16.90 -21.15 9.45
N ARG A 182 -16.65 -22.35 9.98
CA ARG A 182 -17.67 -23.40 10.05
C ARG A 182 -18.61 -23.16 11.25
N PRO A 183 -19.82 -23.74 11.25
CA PRO A 183 -20.71 -23.65 12.41
C PRO A 183 -20.00 -24.10 13.70
N GLY A 184 -20.17 -23.33 14.78
CA GLY A 184 -19.50 -23.59 16.06
C GLY A 184 -18.08 -23.00 16.17
N VAL A 185 -17.60 -22.33 15.12
CA VAL A 185 -16.29 -21.67 15.09
C VAL A 185 -16.45 -20.15 15.10
N GLN A 186 -15.70 -19.48 15.97
CA GLN A 186 -15.62 -18.03 16.01
C GLN A 186 -14.19 -17.58 15.77
N ILE A 187 -13.95 -16.84 14.70
CA ILE A 187 -12.66 -16.13 14.52
C ILE A 187 -12.71 -14.92 15.44
N GLU A 188 -11.81 -14.83 16.42
CA GLU A 188 -11.80 -13.79 17.47
C GLU A 188 -10.89 -12.62 17.10
N ASP A 189 -9.65 -12.89 16.69
CA ASP A 189 -8.64 -11.89 16.33
C ASP A 189 -7.79 -12.34 15.14
N ALA A 190 -7.16 -11.38 14.45
CA ALA A 190 -6.16 -11.60 13.40
C ALA A 190 -4.93 -10.77 13.79
N TYR A 191 -3.90 -11.44 14.33
CA TYR A 191 -2.76 -10.77 14.91
C TYR A 191 -1.95 -10.02 13.83
N GLY A 192 -1.78 -8.71 14.05
CA GLY A 192 -1.02 -7.83 13.14
C GLY A 192 -1.80 -7.37 11.91
N TYR A 193 -3.10 -7.68 11.80
CA TYR A 193 -3.93 -7.26 10.67
C TYR A 193 -5.27 -6.70 11.14
N PRO A 194 -5.81 -5.66 10.46
CA PRO A 194 -7.22 -5.32 10.63
C PRO A 194 -8.09 -6.44 10.05
N MET A 195 -9.29 -6.61 10.60
CA MET A 195 -10.28 -7.53 10.05
C MET A 195 -11.63 -6.85 9.90
N THR A 196 -12.35 -7.21 8.84
CA THR A 196 -13.75 -6.80 8.64
C THR A 196 -14.63 -8.05 8.63
N ARG A 197 -15.70 -8.03 9.42
CA ARG A 197 -16.69 -9.12 9.47
C ARG A 197 -17.82 -8.88 8.48
N ALA A 198 -18.21 -9.93 7.75
CA ALA A 198 -19.37 -9.96 6.88
C ALA A 198 -20.10 -11.30 7.06
N GLY A 199 -21.10 -11.32 7.96
CA GLY A 199 -21.74 -12.57 8.39
C GLY A 199 -20.73 -13.51 9.06
N ASP A 200 -20.66 -14.76 8.61
CA ASP A 200 -19.73 -15.79 9.10
C ASP A 200 -18.36 -15.73 8.41
N THR A 201 -18.11 -14.70 7.60
CA THR A 201 -16.83 -14.49 6.92
C THR A 201 -16.04 -13.35 7.55
N VAL A 202 -14.74 -13.55 7.63
CA VAL A 202 -13.77 -12.53 8.02
C VAL A 202 -12.91 -12.20 6.80
N ILE A 203 -12.79 -10.92 6.49
CA ILE A 203 -11.96 -10.42 5.41
C ILE A 203 -10.73 -9.77 6.02
N VAL A 204 -9.55 -10.22 5.62
CA VAL A 204 -8.26 -9.67 6.01
C VAL A 204 -7.57 -9.09 4.77
N PRO A 205 -7.33 -7.76 4.71
CA PRO A 205 -6.55 -7.17 3.64
C PRO A 205 -5.08 -7.53 3.85
N VAL A 206 -4.50 -8.24 2.88
CA VAL A 206 -3.06 -8.55 2.87
C VAL A 206 -2.40 -7.53 1.95
N ALA A 207 -1.18 -7.11 2.26
CA ALA A 207 -0.46 -6.23 1.32
C ALA A 207 0.05 -7.03 0.13
N ASP A 208 0.44 -6.33 -0.93
CA ASP A 208 0.98 -6.94 -2.13
C ASP A 208 2.19 -7.85 -1.80
N LEU A 209 2.34 -8.94 -2.56
CA LEU A 209 3.37 -9.96 -2.34
C LEU A 209 4.43 -9.93 -3.42
N ARG A 210 5.68 -10.04 -3.00
CA ARG A 210 6.84 -10.19 -3.89
C ARG A 210 7.15 -11.65 -4.20
N ALA A 211 7.84 -11.88 -5.31
CA ALA A 211 8.34 -13.21 -5.67
C ALA A 211 9.20 -13.79 -4.52
N GLY A 212 8.82 -14.95 -4.01
CA GLY A 212 9.49 -15.61 -2.88
C GLY A 212 9.16 -15.05 -1.49
N GLU A 213 8.39 -13.96 -1.38
CA GLU A 213 7.91 -13.43 -0.10
C GLU A 213 6.86 -14.37 0.50
N THR A 214 7.00 -14.66 1.80
CA THR A 214 5.98 -15.39 2.56
C THR A 214 5.42 -14.48 3.63
N ARG A 215 4.08 -14.41 3.72
CA ARG A 215 3.38 -13.72 4.81
C ARG A 215 2.61 -14.71 5.65
N LYS A 216 2.70 -14.54 6.97
CA LYS A 216 1.93 -15.31 7.94
C LYS A 216 0.82 -14.42 8.49
N VAL A 217 -0.42 -14.91 8.44
CA VAL A 217 -1.58 -14.31 9.09
C VAL A 217 -2.02 -15.28 10.16
N VAL A 218 -2.00 -14.85 11.42
CA VAL A 218 -2.32 -15.71 12.56
C VAL A 218 -3.68 -15.32 13.11
N PHE A 219 -4.57 -16.29 13.22
CA PHE A 219 -5.91 -16.09 13.75
C PHE A 219 -6.03 -16.68 15.15
N ARG A 220 -6.74 -15.97 16.03
CA ARG A 220 -7.27 -16.53 17.26
C ARG A 220 -8.67 -17.06 16.96
N VAL A 221 -8.93 -18.32 17.30
CA VAL A 221 -10.19 -19.00 16.98
C VAL A 221 -10.76 -19.65 18.24
N GLY A 222 -12.02 -19.37 18.53
CA GLY A 222 -12.82 -20.07 19.53
C GLY A 222 -13.61 -21.21 18.91
N LEU A 223 -13.64 -22.37 19.58
CA LEU A 223 -14.34 -23.57 19.14
C LEU A 223 -15.36 -24.00 20.19
N THR A 224 -16.58 -24.33 19.75
CA THR A 224 -17.64 -24.87 20.62
C THR A 224 -18.02 -26.27 20.19
N ASN A 225 -17.86 -27.26 21.09
CA ASN A 225 -18.23 -28.66 20.91
C ASN A 225 -17.82 -29.26 19.54
N PRO A 226 -16.52 -29.29 19.19
CA PRO A 226 -16.08 -29.86 17.93
C PRO A 226 -16.37 -31.38 17.91
N GLU A 227 -17.17 -31.83 16.93
CA GLU A 227 -17.52 -33.23 16.74
C GLU A 227 -16.85 -33.80 15.47
N GLY A 228 -16.16 -34.93 15.62
CA GLY A 228 -15.41 -35.59 14.53
C GLY A 228 -13.98 -35.05 14.35
N ALA A 229 -13.02 -35.94 14.12
CA ALA A 229 -11.62 -35.60 13.85
C ALA A 229 -11.19 -36.17 12.48
N PRO A 230 -10.52 -35.38 11.61
CA PRO A 230 -10.17 -33.96 11.81
C PRO A 230 -11.41 -33.04 11.71
N PHE A 231 -11.44 -31.98 12.54
CA PHE A 231 -12.51 -30.98 12.54
C PHE A 231 -12.10 -29.81 11.65
N VAL A 232 -12.86 -29.58 10.57
CA VAL A 232 -12.65 -28.42 9.69
C VAL A 232 -13.13 -27.16 10.41
N ILE A 233 -12.22 -26.23 10.72
CA ILE A 233 -12.55 -24.99 11.42
C ILE A 233 -12.97 -23.87 10.46
N ALA A 234 -12.37 -23.81 9.27
CA ALA A 234 -12.64 -22.76 8.30
C ALA A 234 -12.20 -23.15 6.89
N GLN A 235 -12.80 -22.49 5.90
CA GLN A 235 -12.24 -22.40 4.55
C GLN A 235 -11.53 -21.04 4.40
N ALA A 236 -10.30 -21.05 3.92
CA ALA A 236 -9.52 -19.87 3.61
C ALA A 236 -9.41 -19.70 2.10
N ASP A 237 -9.98 -18.62 1.58
CA ASP A 237 -9.94 -18.24 0.17
C ASP A 237 -9.02 -17.03 -0.01
N LEU A 238 -7.94 -17.23 -0.74
CA LEU A 238 -7.02 -16.17 -1.15
C LEU A 238 -7.32 -15.79 -2.60
N SER A 239 -7.50 -14.50 -2.87
CA SER A 239 -7.58 -13.98 -4.24
C SER A 239 -6.61 -12.82 -4.43
N TRP A 240 -6.07 -12.68 -5.63
CA TRP A 240 -5.15 -11.60 -5.98
C TRP A 240 -5.21 -11.27 -7.47
N GLN A 241 -4.69 -10.11 -7.84
CA GLN A 241 -4.37 -9.75 -9.20
C GLN A 241 -2.90 -10.09 -9.49
N HIS A 242 -2.65 -10.92 -10.50
CA HIS A 242 -1.29 -11.19 -10.95
C HIS A 242 -0.75 -9.95 -11.68
N VAL A 243 0.40 -9.44 -11.22
CA VAL A 243 0.89 -8.11 -11.63
C VAL A 243 1.22 -8.05 -13.12
N GLU A 244 1.78 -9.12 -13.68
CA GLU A 244 2.28 -9.16 -15.07
C GLU A 244 1.17 -9.14 -16.13
N ASP A 245 0.12 -9.94 -15.94
CA ASP A 245 -0.95 -10.12 -16.93
C ASP A 245 -2.28 -9.48 -16.49
N GLY A 246 -2.35 -8.95 -15.27
CA GLY A 246 -3.55 -8.37 -14.68
C GLY A 246 -4.65 -9.37 -14.37
N SER A 247 -4.44 -10.67 -14.55
CA SER A 247 -5.43 -11.72 -14.32
C SER A 247 -5.78 -11.86 -12.85
N ARG A 248 -7.06 -12.13 -12.54
CA ARG A 248 -7.48 -12.51 -11.19
C ARG A 248 -7.14 -13.98 -10.98
N ARG A 249 -6.41 -14.29 -9.90
CA ARG A 249 -6.09 -15.65 -9.48
C ARG A 249 -6.64 -15.89 -8.08
N ALA A 250 -6.89 -17.16 -7.77
CA ALA A 250 -7.39 -17.56 -6.48
C ALA A 250 -6.83 -18.93 -6.07
N ALA A 251 -6.74 -19.15 -4.76
CA ALA A 251 -6.40 -20.41 -4.14
C ALA A 251 -7.25 -20.58 -2.87
N SER A 252 -7.60 -21.83 -2.57
CA SER A 252 -8.42 -22.16 -1.40
C SER A 252 -7.76 -23.26 -0.60
N ALA A 253 -7.88 -23.18 0.72
CA ALA A 253 -7.40 -24.20 1.65
C ALA A 253 -8.42 -24.42 2.77
N LEU A 254 -8.48 -25.63 3.30
CA LEU A 254 -9.21 -25.94 4.52
C LEU A 254 -8.25 -25.84 5.70
N ALA A 255 -8.71 -25.19 6.77
CA ALA A 255 -8.04 -25.23 8.06
C ALA A 255 -8.72 -26.31 8.90
N GLU A 256 -7.92 -27.25 9.40
CA GLU A 256 -8.37 -28.42 10.14
C GLU A 256 -7.59 -28.52 11.45
N VAL A 257 -8.25 -29.02 12.49
CA VAL A 257 -7.64 -29.29 13.79
C VAL A 257 -8.05 -30.67 14.29
N ASP A 258 -7.11 -31.32 14.98
CA ASP A 258 -7.42 -32.50 15.78
C ASP A 258 -7.71 -32.08 17.21
N VAL A 259 -8.80 -32.61 17.77
CA VAL A 259 -9.21 -32.34 19.14
C VAL A 259 -8.83 -33.54 19.99
N ILE A 260 -7.86 -33.33 20.88
CA ILE A 260 -7.23 -34.40 21.66
C ILE A 260 -7.35 -34.06 23.14
N ASP A 261 -7.80 -35.03 23.94
CA ASP A 261 -7.90 -34.92 25.40
C ASP A 261 -6.58 -35.34 26.10
N ASP A 262 -5.44 -34.91 25.54
CA ASP A 262 -4.10 -35.14 26.08
C ASP A 262 -3.31 -33.82 26.07
N ALA A 263 -3.11 -33.25 27.26
CA ALA A 263 -2.42 -31.98 27.44
C ALA A 263 -0.95 -32.02 26.96
N ALA A 264 -0.27 -33.17 27.05
CA ALA A 264 1.10 -33.31 26.58
C ALA A 264 1.15 -33.27 25.04
N ALA A 265 0.21 -33.95 24.38
CA ALA A 265 0.08 -33.92 22.93
C ALA A 265 -0.25 -32.51 22.40
N VAL A 266 -1.16 -31.79 23.08
CA VAL A 266 -1.50 -30.39 22.74
C VAL A 266 -0.30 -29.47 22.90
N THR A 267 0.49 -29.63 23.96
CA THR A 267 1.70 -28.81 24.17
C THR A 267 2.74 -29.10 23.09
N ALA A 268 2.89 -30.37 22.69
CA ALA A 268 3.82 -30.77 21.63
C ALA A 268 3.39 -30.28 20.23
N SER A 269 2.11 -30.01 19.99
CA SER A 269 1.61 -29.51 18.71
C SER A 269 1.77 -27.99 18.52
N VAL A 270 2.28 -27.26 19.52
CA VAL A 270 2.48 -25.82 19.43
C VAL A 270 3.55 -25.50 18.39
N ASP A 271 3.21 -24.70 17.37
CA ASP A 271 4.17 -24.18 16.39
C ASP A 271 4.91 -22.95 16.97
N PRO A 272 6.24 -23.05 17.25
CA PRO A 272 7.00 -21.93 17.81
C PRO A 272 6.98 -20.69 16.92
N ALA A 273 6.95 -20.86 15.58
CA ALA A 273 6.93 -19.74 14.65
C ALA A 273 5.59 -18.98 14.70
N THR A 274 4.49 -19.66 15.06
CA THR A 274 3.19 -19.02 15.27
C THR A 274 3.18 -18.23 16.58
N MET A 275 3.73 -18.80 17.66
CA MET A 275 3.84 -18.10 18.95
C MET A 275 4.68 -16.83 18.84
N GLN A 276 5.82 -16.90 18.15
CA GLN A 276 6.68 -15.74 17.92
C GLN A 276 5.95 -14.62 17.15
N ALA A 277 5.14 -14.97 16.13
CA ALA A 277 4.36 -14.01 15.37
C ALA A 277 3.28 -13.33 16.24
N ILE A 278 2.66 -14.07 17.18
CA ILE A 278 1.69 -13.51 18.14
C ILE A 278 2.38 -12.50 19.06
N GLU A 279 3.52 -12.85 19.65
CA GLU A 279 4.27 -11.96 20.54
C GLU A 279 4.71 -10.67 19.83
N GLN A 280 5.22 -10.78 18.60
CA GLN A 280 5.59 -9.62 17.80
C GLN A 280 4.39 -8.70 17.52
N ALA A 281 3.24 -9.27 17.15
CA ALA A 281 2.03 -8.50 16.88
C ALA A 281 1.46 -7.82 18.13
N LEU A 282 1.52 -8.48 19.29
CA LEU A 282 1.09 -7.89 20.57
C LEU A 282 2.02 -6.76 21.01
N SER A 283 3.33 -6.91 20.81
CA SER A 283 4.33 -5.90 21.17
C SER A 283 4.19 -4.63 20.32
N ALA A 284 3.78 -4.75 19.05
CA ALA A 284 3.56 -3.62 18.16
C ALA A 284 2.27 -2.82 18.46
N ARG A 285 1.37 -3.36 19.30
CA ARG A 285 0.14 -2.69 19.77
C ARG A 285 0.34 -1.92 21.09
N ALA A 286 1.42 -2.17 21.82
CA ALA A 286 1.72 -1.59 23.14
C ALA A 286 2.54 -0.31 23.03
#